data_AF-A0A6V7K4T2-F1
#
_entry.id   AF-A0A6V7K4T2-F1
#
_cell.length_a   1.000
_cell.length_b   1.000
_cell.length_c   1.000
_cell.angle_alpha   90.00
_cell.angle_beta   90.00
_cell.angle_gamma   90.00
#
_symmetry.space_group_name_H-M   'P 1'
#
loop_
_entity.id
_entity.type
_entity.pdbx_description
1 polymer ?
#
loop_
_entity_poly.entity_id
_entity_poly.type
_entity_poly.pdbx_seq_one_letter_code
_entity_poly.pdbx_strand_id
1 'polypeptide(L)' 'KEDGTLRTMNAEKLLKTLPVLQAQLDALLEFDCTANDLTNGVISMCFMLLFRDLIRLFACYNDGIINLL' A
#
# COMPACT_ATOMS: atom_id res chain seq x y z
N LYS A 1 9.01 -17.93 7.45
CA LYS A 1 8.64 -16.61 8.00
C LYS A 1 9.65 -15.63 7.44
N GLU A 2 9.29 -14.91 6.38
CA GLU A 2 10.11 -13.80 5.92
C GLU A 2 9.86 -12.67 6.91
N ASP A 3 10.81 -12.39 7.79
CA ASP A 3 10.75 -11.18 8.60
C ASP A 3 10.73 -10.00 7.63
N GLY A 4 9.60 -9.27 7.61
CA GLY A 4 9.34 -8.21 6.64
C GLY A 4 10.53 -7.25 6.55
N THR A 5 10.98 -6.96 5.34
CA THR A 5 12.19 -6.15 5.10
C THR A 5 12.12 -4.77 5.73
N LEU A 6 10.91 -4.23 5.95
CA LEU A 6 10.68 -2.96 6.63
C LEU A 6 10.77 -3.07 8.15
N ARG A 7 10.58 -4.27 8.71
CA ARG A 7 10.67 -4.55 10.15
C ARG A 7 12.11 -4.64 10.68
N THR A 8 13.07 -4.86 9.79
CA THR A 8 14.51 -4.95 10.09
C THR A 8 15.31 -3.80 9.46
N MET A 9 14.63 -2.87 8.77
CA MET A 9 15.25 -1.72 8.14
C MET A 9 15.83 -0.75 9.17
N ASN A 10 17.01 -0.18 8.89
CA ASN A 10 17.59 0.84 9.75
C ASN A 10 16.74 2.13 9.79
N ALA A 11 16.78 2.84 10.92
CA ALA A 11 15.91 4.00 11.15
C ALA A 11 16.07 5.13 10.11
N GLU A 12 17.29 5.42 9.67
CA GLU A 12 17.53 6.51 8.70
C GLU A 12 16.93 6.21 7.32
N LYS A 13 17.04 4.96 6.87
CA LYS A 13 16.45 4.50 5.61
C LYS A 13 14.94 4.35 5.74
N LEU A 14 14.45 3.91 6.90
CA LEU A 14 13.02 3.78 7.17
C LEU A 14 12.31 5.14 7.10
N LEU A 15 12.87 6.18 7.72
CA LEU A 15 12.35 7.54 7.69
C LEU A 15 12.29 8.14 6.27
N LYS A 16 13.20 7.73 5.38
CA LYS A 16 13.18 8.11 3.96
C LYS A 16 12.20 7.28 3.12
N THR A 17 11.92 6.04 3.55
CA THR A 17 11.09 5.08 2.80
C THR A 17 9.60 5.24 3.11
N LEU A 18 9.25 5.50 4.37
CA LEU A 18 7.86 5.67 4.82
C LEU A 18 7.08 6.74 4.02
N PRO A 19 7.63 7.94 3.73
CA PRO A 19 6.92 8.95 2.94
C PRO A 19 6.63 8.50 1.51
N VAL A 20 7.55 7.72 0.90
CA VAL A 20 7.36 7.19 -0.45
C VAL A 20 6.24 6.15 -0.46
N LEU A 21 6.22 5.27 0.54
CA LEU A 21 5.19 4.25 0.69
C LEU A 21 3.81 4.88 0.94
N GLN A 22 3.77 5.93 1.78
CA GLN A 22 2.57 6.70 2.04
C GLN A 22 2.04 7.37 0.77
N ALA A 23 2.90 8.04 -0.02
CA ALA A 23 2.48 8.65 -1.27
C ALA A 23 1.89 7.65 -2.29
N GLN A 24 2.40 6.41 -2.31
CA GLN A 24 1.83 5.35 -3.15
C GLN A 24 0.46 4.87 -2.64
N LEU A 25 0.30 4.76 -1.32
CA LEU A 25 -1.00 4.46 -0.70
C LEU A 25 -2.02 5.55 -1.00
N ASP A 26 -1.65 6.81 -0.82
CA ASP A 26 -2.50 7.97 -1.10
C ASP A 26 -2.97 7.98 -2.57
N ALA A 27 -2.05 7.79 -3.52
CA ALA A 27 -2.37 7.72 -4.95
C ALA A 27 -3.30 6.54 -5.31
N LEU A 28 -3.25 5.42 -4.56
CA LEU A 28 -4.14 4.28 -4.77
C LEU A 28 -5.54 4.59 -4.22
N LEU A 29 -5.60 5.22 -3.04
CA LEU A 29 -6.86 5.62 -2.40
C LEU A 29 -7.59 6.74 -3.17
N GLU A 30 -6.85 7.58 -3.90
CA GLU A 30 -7.42 8.59 -4.81
C GLU A 30 -8.28 7.99 -5.94
N PHE A 31 -8.24 6.67 -6.19
CA PHE A 31 -9.15 6.03 -7.14
C PHE A 31 -10.63 6.20 -6.75
N ASP A 32 -10.93 6.34 -5.45
CA ASP A 32 -12.23 6.72 -4.86
C ASP A 32 -13.49 6.27 -5.62
N CYS A 33 -13.51 5.01 -6.06
CA CYS A 33 -14.63 4.49 -6.83
C CYS A 33 -15.73 3.95 -5.91
N THR A 34 -16.97 4.09 -6.32
CA THR A 34 -18.10 3.40 -5.69
C THR A 34 -18.42 2.11 -6.43
N ALA A 35 -19.23 1.23 -5.82
CA ALA A 35 -19.71 0.02 -6.48
C ALA A 35 -20.49 0.30 -7.78
N ASN A 36 -21.07 1.50 -7.91
CA ASN A 36 -21.81 1.92 -9.10
C ASN A 36 -20.89 2.28 -10.28
N ASP A 37 -19.62 2.60 -10.03
CA ASP A 37 -18.65 2.94 -11.08
C ASP A 37 -18.06 1.68 -11.75
N LEU A 38 -18.12 0.54 -11.05
CA LEU A 38 -17.64 -0.77 -11.50
C LEU A 38 -18.60 -1.45 -12.49
N THR A 39 -18.90 -0.76 -13.58
CA THR A 39 -19.96 -1.11 -14.54
C THR A 39 -19.57 -2.11 -15.61
N ASN A 40 -18.28 -2.40 -15.77
CA ASN A 40 -17.78 -3.26 -16.84
C ASN A 40 -16.58 -4.11 -16.39
N GLY A 41 -16.33 -5.22 -17.09
CA GLY A 41 -15.27 -6.15 -16.73
C GLY A 41 -13.86 -5.56 -16.75
N VAL A 42 -13.61 -4.50 -17.54
CA VAL A 42 -12.30 -3.85 -17.61
C VAL A 42 -12.05 -3.06 -16.32
N ILE A 43 -12.95 -2.16 -15.93
CA ILE A 43 -12.78 -1.38 -14.70
C ILE A 43 -12.80 -2.27 -13.45
N SER A 44 -13.62 -3.32 -13.44
CA SER A 44 -13.64 -4.29 -12.33
C SER A 44 -12.33 -5.06 -12.22
N MET A 45 -11.70 -5.42 -13.33
CA MET A 45 -10.39 -6.06 -13.32
C MET A 45 -9.28 -5.10 -12.85
N CYS A 46 -9.32 -3.84 -13.29
CA CYS A 46 -8.42 -2.81 -12.80
C CYS A 46 -8.56 -2.61 -11.29
N PHE A 47 -9.78 -2.53 -10.77
CA PHE A 47 -10.05 -2.44 -9.33
C PHE A 47 -9.48 -3.63 -8.55
N MET A 48 -9.62 -4.86 -9.08
CA MET A 48 -9.05 -6.06 -8.44
C MET A 48 -7.52 -6.00 -8.34
N LEU A 49 -6.84 -5.43 -9.36
CA LEU A 49 -5.39 -5.23 -9.32
C LEU A 49 -5.01 -4.18 -8.28
N LEU A 50 -5.69 -3.03 -8.27
CA LEU A 50 -5.48 -1.98 -7.27
C LEU A 50 -5.71 -2.49 -5.84
N PHE A 51 -6.77 -3.26 -5.62
CA PHE A 51 -7.06 -3.85 -4.31
C PHE A 51 -5.96 -4.82 -3.84
N ARG A 52 -5.41 -5.63 -4.76
CA ARG A 52 -4.29 -6.54 -4.45
C ARG A 52 -3.03 -5.78 -4.05
N ASP A 53 -2.73 -4.69 -4.75
CA ASP A 53 -1.58 -3.85 -4.43
C ASP A 53 -1.79 -3.11 -3.11
N LEU A 54 -3.00 -2.59 -2.85
CA LEU A 54 -3.36 -1.93 -1.60
C LEU A 54 -3.08 -2.81 -0.37
N ILE A 55 -3.52 -4.07 -0.38
CA ILE A 55 -3.29 -5.00 0.74
C ILE A 55 -1.79 -5.15 1.03
N ARG A 56 -0.97 -5.28 -0.03
CA ARG A 56 0.47 -5.48 0.09
C ARG A 56 1.18 -4.23 0.60
N LEU A 57 0.86 -3.07 0.01
CA LEU A 57 1.41 -1.80 0.47
C LEU A 57 1.02 -1.50 1.91
N PHE A 58 -0.24 -1.78 2.29
CA PHE A 58 -0.71 -1.61 3.66
C PHE A 58 0.05 -2.49 4.64
N ALA A 59 0.29 -3.76 4.32
CA ALA A 59 1.10 -4.65 5.17
C ALA A 59 2.53 -4.11 5.35
N CYS A 60 3.18 -3.68 4.27
CA CYS A 60 4.49 -3.05 4.30
C CYS A 60 4.50 -1.76 5.15
N TYR A 61 3.48 -0.92 5.00
CA TYR A 61 3.35 0.32 5.78
C TYR A 61 3.24 0.01 7.28
N ASN A 62 2.41 -0.96 7.65
CA ASN A 62 2.28 -1.40 9.05
C ASN A 62 3.59 -1.94 9.62
N ASP A 63 4.33 -2.76 8.86
CA ASP A 63 5.65 -3.24 9.28
C ASP A 63 6.62 -2.07 9.52
N GLY A 64 6.58 -1.04 8.68
CA GLY A 64 7.38 0.17 8.84
C GLY A 64 7.00 1.01 10.05
N ILE A 65 5.70 1.17 10.31
CA ILE A 65 5.20 1.88 11.50
C ILE A 65 5.55 1.13 12.78
N ILE A 66 5.44 -0.21 12.80
CA ILE A 66 5.85 -1.03 13.95
C ILE A 66 7.34 -0.92 14.24
N ASN A 67 8.19 -0.80 13.22
CA ASN A 67 9.63 -0.58 13.42
C ASN A 67 9.94 0.84 13.93
N LEU A 68 9.11 1.82 13.58
CA LEU A 68 9.27 3.20 14.03
C LEU A 68 8.89 3.41 15.51
N LEU A 69 7.93 2.64 16.03
CA LEU A 69 7.44 2.67 17.41
C LEU A 69 8.39 1.94 18.39
#